data_AF-A0A7X6ZF96-F1
#
_entry.id   AF-A0A7X6ZF96-F1
#
_cell.length_a   1.000
_cell.length_b   1.000
_cell.length_c   1.000
_cell.angle_alpha   90.00
_cell.angle_beta   90.00
_cell.angle_gamma   90.00
#
_symmetry.space_group_name_H-M   'P 1'
#
loop_
_entity.id
_entity.type
_entity.pdbx_description
1 polymer ?
#
loop_
_entity_poly.entity_id
_entity_poly.type
_entity_poly.pdbx_seq_one_letter_code
_entity_poly.pdbx_strand_id
1 'polypeptide(L)'
;MNTMAAPAEPRWKTTLNMIINPGEVVKNQMIKIPWPYSLMVSGLSFTLFFLQTGLDLLRSGQTGVPNVILMTMLGLLYGTAGIALLAVMVWALSQAEQRGLTMEWAISTFALGYSATFVYALSGLIFSLAFGWKTAVAFGVTGVLWALRPTMYTIKQMSGERVAFSIAMTTLCGAILLIGWALLGRFGG
;
A
#
# COMPACT_ATOMS: atom_id res chain seq x y z
N MET A 1 -13.34 -41.80 6.55
CA MET A 1 -13.56 -40.77 5.51
C MET A 1 -12.27 -40.02 5.32
N ASN A 2 -11.65 -40.15 4.14
CA ASN A 2 -10.33 -39.59 3.83
C ASN A 2 -10.42 -38.07 3.62
N THR A 3 -9.78 -37.30 4.48
CA THR A 3 -9.53 -35.86 4.28
C THR A 3 -8.51 -35.70 3.15
N MET A 4 -8.99 -35.36 1.94
CA MET A 4 -8.11 -35.00 0.84
C MET A 4 -7.34 -33.73 1.21
N ALA A 5 -6.02 -33.85 1.33
CA ALA A 5 -5.11 -32.72 1.52
C ALA A 5 -5.22 -31.79 0.30
N ALA A 6 -5.38 -30.48 0.54
CA ALA A 6 -5.40 -29.48 -0.51
C ALA A 6 -4.10 -29.58 -1.37
N PRO A 7 -4.18 -29.60 -2.71
CA PRO A 7 -3.02 -29.75 -3.55
C PRO A 7 -2.06 -28.57 -3.35
N ALA A 8 -0.78 -28.87 -3.09
CA ALA A 8 0.26 -27.85 -2.99
C ALA A 8 0.38 -27.11 -4.33
N GLU A 9 0.25 -25.78 -4.32
CA GLU A 9 0.41 -24.99 -5.55
C GLU A 9 1.80 -25.22 -6.17
N PRO A 10 1.88 -25.38 -7.50
CA PRO A 10 3.15 -25.64 -8.17
C PRO A 10 4.09 -24.43 -8.04
N ARG A 11 5.28 -24.65 -7.47
CA ARG A 11 6.27 -23.61 -7.11
C ARG A 11 6.56 -22.60 -8.21
N TRP A 12 6.54 -23.00 -9.49
CA TRP A 12 6.77 -22.09 -10.62
C TRP A 12 5.67 -21.03 -10.78
N LYS A 13 4.40 -21.39 -10.49
CA LYS A 13 3.29 -20.42 -10.47
C LYS A 13 3.44 -19.46 -9.30
N THR A 14 3.91 -19.93 -8.14
CA THR A 14 4.22 -19.06 -7.00
C THR A 14 5.36 -18.10 -7.33
N THR A 15 6.41 -18.55 -8.02
CA THR A 15 7.52 -17.68 -8.46
C THR A 15 7.06 -16.65 -9.50
N LEU A 16 6.27 -17.05 -10.51
CA LEU A 16 5.68 -16.11 -11.47
C LEU A 16 4.72 -15.14 -10.79
N ASN A 17 3.87 -15.60 -9.88
CA ASN A 17 2.99 -14.74 -9.09
C ASN A 17 3.78 -13.83 -8.14
N MET A 18 4.93 -14.25 -7.63
CA MET A 18 5.85 -13.38 -6.88
C MET A 18 6.48 -12.31 -7.78
N ILE A 19 6.77 -12.62 -9.05
CA ILE A 19 7.31 -11.65 -10.01
C ILE A 19 6.23 -10.68 -10.50
N ILE A 20 5.02 -11.19 -10.75
CA ILE A 20 3.91 -10.45 -11.37
C ILE A 20 3.04 -9.74 -10.32
N ASN A 21 3.00 -10.23 -9.08
CA ASN A 21 2.21 -9.67 -7.98
C ASN A 21 2.78 -10.08 -6.60
N PRO A 22 3.98 -9.61 -6.25
CA PRO A 22 4.59 -9.92 -4.96
C PRO A 22 3.68 -9.53 -3.79
N GLY A 23 2.94 -8.43 -3.94
CA GLY A 23 2.00 -7.94 -2.92
C GLY A 23 0.85 -8.90 -2.64
N GLU A 24 0.32 -9.58 -3.65
CA GLU A 24 -0.75 -10.57 -3.47
C GLU A 24 -0.25 -11.86 -2.82
N VAL A 25 0.94 -12.35 -3.21
CA VAL A 25 1.54 -13.53 -2.59
C VAL A 25 1.83 -13.25 -1.11
N VAL A 26 2.39 -12.09 -0.81
CA VAL A 26 2.68 -11.64 0.56
C VAL A 26 1.37 -11.49 1.36
N LYS A 27 0.37 -10.82 0.80
CA LYS A 27 -0.95 -10.66 1.42
C LYS A 27 -1.61 -12.00 1.73
N ASN A 28 -1.65 -12.94 0.79
CA ASN A 28 -2.31 -14.24 0.98
C ASN A 28 -1.67 -15.07 2.12
N GLN A 29 -0.36 -14.89 2.35
CA GLN A 29 0.32 -15.49 3.50
C GLN A 29 0.12 -14.69 4.80
N MET A 30 -0.04 -13.37 4.69
CA MET A 30 -0.15 -12.44 5.82
C MET A 30 -1.59 -12.18 6.32
N ILE A 31 -2.65 -12.65 5.65
CA ILE A 31 -4.06 -12.52 6.12
C ILE A 31 -4.30 -13.09 7.53
N LYS A 32 -3.38 -13.93 8.05
CA LYS A 32 -3.43 -14.46 9.43
C LYS A 32 -2.89 -13.50 10.50
N ILE A 33 -2.34 -12.34 10.10
CA ILE A 33 -1.68 -11.39 11.00
C ILE A 33 -2.72 -10.41 11.55
N PRO A 34 -2.70 -10.11 12.87
CA PRO A 34 -3.58 -9.11 13.46
C PRO A 34 -3.47 -7.74 12.78
N TRP A 35 -4.59 -7.02 12.73
CA TRP A 35 -4.68 -5.72 12.05
C TRP A 35 -3.66 -4.66 12.50
N PRO A 36 -3.23 -4.56 13.78
CA PRO A 36 -2.25 -3.55 14.19
C PRO A 36 -0.88 -3.78 13.55
N TYR A 37 -0.46 -5.04 13.41
CA TYR A 37 0.82 -5.38 12.76
C TYR A 37 0.76 -5.19 11.26
N SER A 38 -0.40 -5.44 10.65
CA SER A 38 -0.61 -5.18 9.22
C SER A 38 -0.42 -3.69 8.89
N LEU A 39 -0.86 -2.79 9.78
CA LEU A 39 -0.65 -1.34 9.63
C LEU A 39 0.82 -0.91 9.72
N MET A 40 1.71 -1.72 10.31
CA MET A 40 3.14 -1.43 10.27
C MET A 40 3.69 -1.50 8.85
N VAL A 41 3.17 -2.42 8.02
CA VAL A 41 3.61 -2.56 6.62
C VAL A 41 3.28 -1.31 5.83
N SER A 42 2.03 -0.84 5.90
CA SER A 42 1.61 0.38 5.22
C SER A 42 2.23 1.64 5.86
N GLY A 43 2.34 1.69 7.18
CA GLY A 43 3.01 2.77 7.91
C GLY A 43 4.45 2.94 7.45
N LEU A 44 5.23 1.86 7.43
CA LEU A 44 6.63 1.89 6.97
C LEU A 44 6.73 2.19 5.48
N SER A 45 5.84 1.63 4.63
CA SER A 45 5.89 1.91 3.19
C SER A 45 5.73 3.40 2.89
N PHE A 46 4.73 4.05 3.51
CA PHE A 46 4.51 5.48 3.29
C PHE A 46 5.58 6.34 3.99
N THR A 47 6.06 5.95 5.17
CA THR A 47 7.20 6.62 5.82
C THR A 47 8.41 6.68 4.89
N LEU A 48 8.81 5.54 4.30
CA LEU A 48 9.94 5.46 3.37
C LEU A 48 9.69 6.21 2.07
N PHE A 49 8.46 6.19 1.57
CA PHE A 49 8.08 6.93 0.36
C PHE A 49 8.15 8.45 0.56
N PHE A 50 7.62 8.96 1.67
CA PHE A 50 7.67 10.38 1.99
C PHE A 50 9.07 10.84 2.37
N LEU A 51 9.87 10.00 3.04
CA LEU A 51 11.28 10.26 3.27
C LEU A 51 12.03 10.43 1.93
N GLN A 52 11.82 9.54 0.96
CA GLN A 52 12.39 9.70 -0.39
C GLN A 52 11.93 10.98 -1.06
N THR A 53 10.64 11.32 -0.94
CA THR A 53 10.11 12.57 -1.49
C THR A 53 10.82 13.79 -0.85
N GLY A 54 11.00 13.80 0.47
CA GLY A 54 11.71 14.86 1.17
C GLY A 54 13.19 14.93 0.79
N LEU A 55 13.88 13.80 0.67
CA LEU A 55 15.29 13.75 0.24
C LEU A 55 15.46 14.26 -1.20
N ASP A 56 14.53 13.92 -2.10
CA ASP A 56 14.56 14.38 -3.48
C ASP A 56 14.38 15.90 -3.58
N LEU A 57 13.49 16.47 -2.75
CA LEU A 57 13.28 17.91 -2.62
C LEU A 57 14.46 18.62 -1.96
N LEU A 58 15.10 17.99 -0.97
CA LEU A 58 16.28 18.55 -0.30
C LEU A 58 17.44 18.66 -1.29
N ARG A 59 17.63 17.63 -2.14
CA ARG A 59 18.66 17.64 -3.20
C ARG A 59 18.37 18.61 -4.33
N SER A 60 17.10 18.94 -4.59
CA SER A 60 16.74 19.99 -5.56
C SER A 60 16.85 21.40 -4.97
N GLY A 61 17.21 21.54 -3.69
CA GLY A 61 17.29 22.83 -3.01
C GLY A 61 15.91 23.48 -2.76
N GLN A 62 14.82 22.72 -2.93
CA GLN A 62 13.46 23.21 -2.74
C GLN A 62 13.00 23.17 -1.29
N THR A 63 13.74 22.48 -0.41
CA THR A 63 13.34 22.31 0.99
C THR A 63 14.53 22.13 1.91
N GLY A 64 14.30 22.27 3.23
CA GLY A 64 15.29 22.07 4.29
C GLY A 64 15.11 20.76 5.05
N VAL A 65 16.12 20.39 5.84
CA VAL A 65 16.10 19.18 6.70
C VAL A 65 14.88 19.09 7.62
N PRO A 66 14.39 20.18 8.26
CA PRO A 66 13.18 20.11 9.10
C PRO A 66 11.94 19.63 8.34
N ASN A 67 11.79 20.05 7.09
CA ASN A 67 10.66 19.64 6.25
C ASN A 67 10.76 18.16 5.86
N VAL A 68 11.96 17.62 5.66
CA VAL A 68 12.16 16.18 5.42
C VAL A 68 11.66 15.36 6.62
N ILE A 69 11.97 15.79 7.84
CA ILE A 69 11.49 15.15 9.07
C ILE A 69 9.96 15.23 9.14
N LEU A 70 9.39 16.40 8.90
CA LEU A 70 7.94 16.59 8.90
C LEU A 70 7.25 15.69 7.86
N MET A 71 7.76 15.64 6.63
CA MET A 71 7.23 14.77 5.57
C MET A 71 7.30 13.30 5.97
N THR A 72 8.39 12.87 6.61
CA THR A 72 8.54 11.50 7.11
C THR A 72 7.48 11.16 8.17
N MET A 73 7.25 12.07 9.13
CA MET A 73 6.21 11.91 10.15
C MET A 73 4.80 11.90 9.56
N LEU A 74 4.53 12.77 8.58
CA LEU A 74 3.27 12.78 7.84
C LEU A 74 3.08 11.49 7.04
N GLY A 75 4.15 10.93 6.46
CA GLY A 75 4.15 9.64 5.80
C GLY A 75 3.73 8.50 6.73
N LEU A 76 4.22 8.49 7.97
CA LEU A 76 3.81 7.51 8.98
C LEU A 76 2.31 7.64 9.32
N LEU A 77 1.85 8.87 9.57
CA LEU A 77 0.44 9.14 9.85
C LEU A 77 -0.46 8.74 8.66
N TYR A 78 -0.01 9.05 7.45
CA TYR A 78 -0.71 8.72 6.21
C TYR A 78 -0.80 7.21 5.99
N GLY A 79 0.31 6.50 6.18
CA GLY A 79 0.39 5.04 6.02
C GLY A 79 -0.32 4.24 7.09
N THR A 80 -0.59 4.83 8.26
CA THR A 80 -1.29 4.18 9.37
C THR A 80 -2.75 4.62 9.43
N ALA A 81 -3.00 5.82 9.97
CA ALA A 81 -4.34 6.36 10.13
C ALA A 81 -5.04 6.59 8.78
N GLY A 82 -4.32 7.12 7.78
CA GLY A 82 -4.90 7.36 6.44
C GLY A 82 -5.37 6.06 5.78
N ILE A 83 -4.55 5.01 5.80
CA ILE A 83 -4.91 3.70 5.26
C ILE A 83 -6.02 3.01 6.05
N ALA A 84 -5.99 3.10 7.39
CA ALA A 84 -7.07 2.56 8.22
C ALA A 84 -8.41 3.26 7.91
N LEU A 85 -8.42 4.58 7.83
CA LEU A 85 -9.62 5.36 7.48
C LEU A 85 -10.13 5.03 6.07
N LEU A 86 -9.25 4.89 5.09
CA LEU A 86 -9.62 4.44 3.75
C LEU A 86 -10.24 3.04 3.79
N ALA A 87 -9.64 2.09 4.50
CA ALA A 87 -10.16 0.73 4.62
C ALA A 87 -11.56 0.73 5.25
N VAL A 88 -11.77 1.49 6.32
CA VAL A 88 -13.08 1.63 6.99
C VAL A 88 -14.11 2.28 6.05
N MET A 89 -13.72 3.34 5.33
CA MET A 89 -14.59 3.99 4.35
C MET A 89 -15.04 3.00 3.27
N VAL A 90 -14.12 2.23 2.69
CA VAL A 90 -14.50 1.27 1.64
C VAL A 90 -15.30 0.10 2.21
N TRP A 91 -14.98 -0.37 3.42
CA TRP A 91 -15.77 -1.39 4.12
C TRP A 91 -17.23 -0.94 4.31
N ALA A 92 -17.45 0.30 4.76
CA ALA A 92 -18.77 0.87 4.94
C ALA A 92 -19.52 1.04 3.61
N LEU A 93 -18.87 1.60 2.57
CA LEU A 93 -19.49 1.84 1.27
C LEU A 93 -19.80 0.55 0.49
N SER A 94 -19.03 -0.51 0.72
CA SER A 94 -19.20 -1.80 0.05
C SER A 94 -20.26 -2.71 0.70
N GLN A 95 -20.81 -2.30 1.85
CA GLN A 95 -21.72 -3.11 2.67
C GLN A 95 -21.10 -4.47 3.03
N ALA A 96 -19.80 -4.46 3.35
CA ALA A 96 -19.03 -5.67 3.61
C ALA A 96 -19.56 -6.49 4.81
N GLU A 97 -20.21 -5.83 5.77
CA GLU A 97 -20.84 -6.48 6.94
C GLU A 97 -21.94 -7.48 6.53
N GLN A 98 -22.75 -7.13 5.52
CA GLN A 98 -23.80 -8.03 5.00
C GLN A 98 -23.21 -9.31 4.38
N ARG A 99 -21.90 -9.34 4.16
CA ARG A 99 -21.15 -10.47 3.60
C ARG A 99 -20.29 -11.18 4.63
N GLY A 100 -20.43 -10.85 5.91
CA GLY A 100 -19.67 -11.48 7.00
C GLY A 100 -18.19 -11.09 7.04
N LEU A 101 -17.78 -10.01 6.37
CA LEU A 101 -16.41 -9.51 6.40
C LEU A 101 -16.27 -8.44 7.49
N THR A 102 -15.32 -8.65 8.41
CA THR A 102 -15.10 -7.76 9.55
C THR A 102 -14.28 -6.53 9.16
N MET A 103 -14.44 -5.44 9.92
CA MET A 103 -13.66 -4.22 9.76
C MET A 103 -12.15 -4.48 9.92
N GLU A 104 -11.77 -5.31 10.89
CA GLU A 104 -10.37 -5.70 11.14
C GLU A 104 -9.74 -6.41 9.93
N TRP A 105 -10.52 -7.29 9.29
CA TRP A 105 -10.09 -7.96 8.06
C TRP A 105 -9.89 -6.94 6.94
N ALA A 106 -10.80 -5.97 6.78
CA ALA A 106 -10.67 -4.93 5.76
C ALA A 106 -9.40 -4.08 5.97
N ILE A 107 -9.14 -3.63 7.20
CA ILE A 107 -7.94 -2.86 7.56
C ILE A 107 -6.67 -3.67 7.27
N SER A 108 -6.61 -4.92 7.73
CA SER A 108 -5.44 -5.79 7.52
C SER A 108 -5.17 -5.99 6.03
N THR A 109 -6.23 -6.29 5.28
CA THR A 109 -6.16 -6.64 3.87
C THR A 109 -5.80 -5.43 2.99
N PHE A 110 -6.22 -4.22 3.38
CA PHE A 110 -5.78 -2.97 2.76
C PHE A 110 -4.32 -2.65 3.10
N ALA A 111 -3.94 -2.71 4.37
CA ALA A 111 -2.60 -2.39 4.84
C ALA A 111 -1.53 -3.31 4.20
N LEU A 112 -1.81 -4.60 4.15
CA LEU A 112 -0.97 -5.59 3.47
C LEU A 112 -0.92 -5.41 1.94
N GLY A 113 -1.92 -4.76 1.35
CA GLY A 113 -1.90 -4.39 -0.07
C GLY A 113 -0.71 -3.51 -0.45
N TYR A 114 -0.16 -2.74 0.51
CA TYR A 114 1.01 -1.89 0.34
C TYR A 114 2.35 -2.62 0.52
N SER A 115 2.35 -3.96 0.64
CA SER A 115 3.59 -4.74 0.73
C SER A 115 4.51 -4.51 -0.47
N ALA A 116 3.94 -4.40 -1.67
CA ALA A 116 4.72 -4.04 -2.86
C ALA A 116 5.30 -2.63 -2.72
N THR A 117 4.50 -1.66 -2.28
CA THR A 117 4.95 -0.29 -2.01
C THR A 117 6.12 -0.26 -1.03
N PHE A 118 6.10 -1.08 0.01
CA PHE A 118 7.22 -1.21 0.95
C PHE A 118 8.51 -1.67 0.28
N VAL A 119 8.45 -2.74 -0.52
CA VAL A 119 9.62 -3.27 -1.24
C VAL A 119 10.19 -2.24 -2.23
N TYR A 120 9.31 -1.58 -3.00
CA TYR A 120 9.74 -0.53 -3.92
C TYR A 120 10.33 0.66 -3.17
N ALA A 121 9.70 1.11 -2.09
CA ALA A 121 10.20 2.23 -1.31
C ALA A 121 11.55 1.92 -0.64
N LEU A 122 11.73 0.71 -0.10
CA LEU A 122 13.02 0.29 0.46
C LEU A 122 14.12 0.27 -0.61
N SER A 123 13.83 -0.33 -1.77
CA SER A 123 14.75 -0.37 -2.90
C SER A 123 15.11 1.06 -3.35
N GLY A 124 14.10 1.91 -3.54
CA GLY A 124 14.29 3.30 -3.93
C GLY A 124 15.13 4.08 -2.94
N LEU A 125 14.95 3.88 -1.63
CA LEU A 125 15.79 4.53 -0.62
C LEU A 125 17.26 4.09 -0.73
N ILE A 126 17.53 2.80 -0.95
CA ILE A 126 18.90 2.29 -1.17
C ILE A 126 19.53 2.95 -2.38
N PHE A 127 18.82 2.99 -3.53
CA PHE A 127 19.33 3.65 -4.74
C PHE A 127 19.51 5.16 -4.55
N SER A 128 18.61 5.81 -3.84
CA SER A 128 18.68 7.23 -3.50
C SER A 128 19.92 7.54 -2.67
N LEU A 129 20.24 6.72 -1.66
CA LEU A 129 21.41 6.91 -0.81
C LEU A 129 22.73 6.54 -1.51
N ALA A 130 22.73 5.46 -2.31
CA ALA A 130 23.93 4.98 -2.98
C ALA A 130 24.33 5.83 -4.20
N PHE A 131 23.36 6.28 -4.99
CA PHE A 131 23.61 6.96 -6.27
C PHE A 131 23.15 8.42 -6.30
N GLY A 132 22.52 8.93 -5.23
CA GLY A 132 22.00 10.30 -5.18
C GLY A 132 20.80 10.55 -6.10
N TRP A 133 20.17 9.49 -6.62
CA TRP A 133 19.08 9.59 -7.59
C TRP A 133 17.78 10.08 -6.96
N LYS A 134 16.96 10.74 -7.77
CA LYS A 134 15.59 11.12 -7.39
C LYS A 134 14.65 9.93 -7.56
N THR A 135 14.38 9.21 -6.48
CA THR A 135 13.70 7.91 -6.52
C THR A 135 12.23 7.95 -6.12
N ALA A 136 11.74 9.06 -5.56
CA ALA A 136 10.38 9.16 -5.05
C ALA A 136 9.33 8.86 -6.14
N VAL A 137 9.52 9.39 -7.35
CA VAL A 137 8.60 9.13 -8.47
C VAL A 137 8.81 7.71 -9.02
N ALA A 138 10.06 7.33 -9.31
CA ALA A 138 10.36 6.07 -9.99
C ALA A 138 10.03 4.83 -9.14
N PHE A 139 10.29 4.88 -7.84
CA PHE A 139 10.06 3.76 -6.93
C PHE A 139 8.83 3.97 -6.05
N GLY A 140 8.68 5.15 -5.47
CA GLY A 140 7.57 5.44 -4.55
C GLY A 140 6.20 5.40 -5.22
N VAL A 141 5.97 6.25 -6.23
CA VAL A 141 4.69 6.30 -6.96
C VAL A 141 4.42 4.96 -7.65
N THR A 142 5.43 4.34 -8.27
CA THR A 142 5.32 2.99 -8.84
C THR A 142 4.85 1.99 -7.80
N GLY A 143 5.44 1.99 -6.60
CA GLY A 143 5.04 1.14 -5.49
C GLY A 143 3.58 1.33 -5.08
N VAL A 144 3.08 2.57 -5.06
CA VAL A 144 1.67 2.88 -4.77
C VAL A 144 0.75 2.37 -5.88
N LEU A 145 1.12 2.54 -7.15
CA LEU A 145 0.37 2.02 -8.30
C LEU A 145 0.29 0.49 -8.27
N TRP A 146 1.35 -0.18 -7.83
CA TRP A 146 1.37 -1.63 -7.63
C TRP A 146 0.41 -2.11 -6.54
N ALA A 147 0.07 -1.27 -5.57
CA ALA A 147 -0.93 -1.58 -4.54
C ALA A 147 -2.38 -1.47 -5.05
N LEU A 148 -2.64 -0.90 -6.24
CA LEU A 148 -3.99 -0.76 -6.80
C LEU A 148 -4.62 -2.11 -7.15
N ARG A 149 -3.84 -3.08 -7.63
CA ARG A 149 -4.35 -4.41 -7.97
C ARG A 149 -4.81 -5.20 -6.73
N PRO A 150 -3.99 -5.37 -5.67
CA PRO A 150 -4.43 -6.09 -4.47
C PRO A 150 -5.58 -5.36 -3.74
N THR A 151 -5.63 -4.03 -3.78
CA THR A 151 -6.77 -3.26 -3.21
C THR A 151 -8.04 -3.49 -4.03
N MET A 152 -7.99 -3.45 -5.36
CA MET A 152 -9.15 -3.77 -6.21
C MET A 152 -9.73 -5.15 -5.91
N TYR A 153 -8.87 -6.15 -5.72
CA TYR A 153 -9.31 -7.50 -5.35
C TYR A 153 -10.00 -7.52 -3.98
N THR A 154 -9.44 -6.83 -2.98
CA THR A 154 -10.10 -6.67 -1.66
C THR A 154 -11.47 -6.03 -1.79
N ILE A 155 -11.56 -4.94 -2.55
CA ILE A 155 -12.83 -4.21 -2.74
C ILE A 155 -13.84 -5.08 -3.48
N LYS A 156 -13.39 -5.88 -4.46
CA LYS A 156 -14.22 -6.86 -5.18
C LYS A 156 -14.78 -7.93 -4.24
N GLN A 157 -13.99 -8.45 -3.32
CA GLN A 157 -14.49 -9.38 -2.31
C GLN A 157 -15.53 -8.71 -1.39
N MET A 158 -15.24 -7.50 -0.91
CA MET A 158 -16.17 -6.74 -0.06
C MET A 158 -17.46 -6.36 -0.76
N SER A 159 -17.38 -6.00 -2.05
CA SER A 159 -18.51 -5.61 -2.89
C SER A 159 -19.24 -6.79 -3.54
N GLY A 160 -18.79 -8.03 -3.25
CA GLY A 160 -19.35 -9.29 -3.73
C GLY A 160 -19.35 -9.35 -5.25
N GLU A 161 -18.16 -9.24 -5.81
CA GLU A 161 -17.87 -9.39 -7.23
C GLU A 161 -18.44 -8.29 -8.13
N ARG A 162 -18.91 -7.15 -7.56
CA ARG A 162 -19.36 -5.97 -8.32
C ARG A 162 -18.16 -5.23 -8.94
N VAL A 163 -17.73 -5.70 -10.11
CA VAL A 163 -16.55 -5.21 -10.85
C VAL A 163 -16.56 -3.69 -11.03
N ALA A 164 -17.66 -3.11 -11.50
CA ALA A 164 -17.76 -1.67 -11.77
C ALA A 164 -17.54 -0.83 -10.50
N PHE A 165 -18.16 -1.23 -9.39
CA PHE A 165 -17.97 -0.58 -8.09
C PHE A 165 -16.53 -0.72 -7.61
N SER A 166 -15.93 -1.90 -7.75
CA SER A 166 -14.55 -2.15 -7.34
C SER A 166 -13.54 -1.31 -8.11
N ILE A 167 -13.71 -1.16 -9.42
CA ILE A 167 -12.87 -0.29 -10.23
C ILE A 167 -13.03 1.17 -9.77
N ALA A 168 -14.27 1.66 -9.64
CA ALA A 168 -14.53 3.04 -9.22
C ALA A 168 -13.92 3.35 -7.85
N MET A 169 -14.10 2.46 -6.86
CA MET A 169 -13.56 2.63 -5.51
C MET A 169 -12.03 2.51 -5.48
N THR A 170 -11.44 1.61 -6.26
CA THR A 170 -9.97 1.51 -6.35
C THR A 170 -9.37 2.78 -6.94
N THR A 171 -9.99 3.31 -8.01
CA THR A 171 -9.58 4.57 -8.63
C THR A 171 -9.71 5.73 -7.65
N LEU A 172 -10.82 5.80 -6.90
CA LEU A 172 -11.01 6.81 -5.86
C LEU A 172 -9.94 6.71 -4.77
N CYS A 173 -9.65 5.51 -4.27
CA CYS A 173 -8.58 5.29 -3.29
C CYS A 173 -7.22 5.73 -3.85
N GLY A 174 -6.87 5.29 -5.06
CA GLY A 174 -5.64 5.69 -5.74
C GLY A 174 -5.53 7.21 -5.93
N ALA A 175 -6.62 7.87 -6.33
CA ALA A 175 -6.68 9.31 -6.49
C ALA A 175 -6.45 10.03 -5.15
N ILE A 176 -7.12 9.61 -4.08
CA ILE A 176 -6.94 10.17 -2.73
C ILE A 176 -5.47 10.04 -2.30
N LEU A 177 -4.85 8.88 -2.53
CA LEU A 177 -3.44 8.63 -2.20
C LEU A 177 -2.48 9.53 -2.95
N LEU A 178 -2.65 9.64 -4.27
CA LEU A 178 -1.77 10.43 -5.13
C LEU A 178 -1.98 11.93 -4.93
N ILE A 179 -3.21 12.38 -4.72
CA ILE A 179 -3.52 13.78 -4.38
C ILE A 179 -2.93 14.12 -3.01
N GLY A 180 -3.08 13.24 -2.02
CA GLY A 180 -2.48 13.40 -0.69
C GLY A 180 -0.96 13.55 -0.78
N TRP A 181 -0.30 12.69 -1.55
CA TRP A 181 1.13 12.82 -1.82
C TRP A 181 1.50 14.13 -2.54
N ALA A 182 0.79 14.50 -3.61
CA ALA A 182 1.08 15.72 -4.37
C ALA A 182 0.91 17.00 -3.54
N LEU A 183 -0.12 17.04 -2.67
CA LEU A 183 -0.34 18.16 -1.75
C LEU A 183 0.75 18.23 -0.70
N LEU A 184 1.10 17.11 -0.07
CA LEU A 184 2.17 17.04 0.92
C LEU A 184 3.54 17.39 0.31
N GLY A 185 3.78 17.02 -0.94
CA GLY A 185 4.95 17.44 -1.69
C GLY A 185 5.01 18.94 -1.98
N ARG A 186 3.86 19.64 -2.00
CA ARG A 186 3.78 21.10 -2.13
C ARG A 186 3.93 21.84 -0.80
N PHE A 187 3.36 21.32 0.29
CA PHE A 187 3.47 21.94 1.61
C PHE A 187 4.88 21.83 2.23
N GLY A 188 5.73 20.94 1.69
CA GLY A 188 7.12 20.83 2.09
C GLY A 188 8.08 21.76 1.34
N GLY A 189 7.64 22.53 0.35
CA GLY A 189 8.44 23.49 -0.42
C GLY A 189 8.22 24.94 -0.01
#